data_AF-A0A7Y0S1L3-F1
#
_entry.id   AF-A0A7Y0S1L3-F1
#
_cell.length_a   1.000
_cell.length_b   1.000
_cell.length_c   1.000
_cell.angle_alpha   90.00
_cell.angle_beta   90.00
_cell.angle_gamma   90.00
#
_symmetry.space_group_name_H-M   'P 1'
#
loop_
_entity.id
_entity.type
_entity.pdbx_description
1 polymer ?
#
loop_
_entity_poly.entity_id
_entity_poly.type
_entity_poly.pdbx_seq_one_letter_code
_entity_poly.pdbx_strand_id
1 'polypeptide(L)'
;MTSHSHDSTPFTIGLGWWNIYFIAKIALYFQGIIDFHPMENFALLIFILLPISMKSLNTVRHIVVFVAAAWLLHYDSYLPPLDRLWAQAGQLMQFELSYLVELLGRFLSFRAILGLLALCGAYFILSKFVRVSVFVVIA
;
A
#
# COMPACT_ATOMS: atom_id res chain seq x y z
N MET A 1 -25.22 -42.28 0.73
CA MET A 1 -24.76 -41.27 1.72
C MET A 1 -23.67 -40.44 1.08
N THR A 2 -24.03 -39.32 0.47
CA THR A 2 -23.08 -38.35 -0.11
C THR A 2 -22.84 -37.26 0.94
N SER A 3 -21.70 -37.32 1.62
CA SER A 3 -21.27 -36.30 2.56
C SER A 3 -20.91 -35.03 1.78
N HIS A 4 -21.77 -34.01 1.84
CA HIS A 4 -21.40 -32.66 1.46
C HIS A 4 -20.32 -32.16 2.42
N SER A 5 -19.07 -32.10 1.95
CA SER A 5 -18.01 -31.36 2.64
C SER A 5 -18.35 -29.88 2.57
N HIS A 6 -18.90 -29.34 3.64
CA HIS A 6 -18.91 -27.90 3.88
C HIS A 6 -17.45 -27.46 4.03
N ASP A 7 -16.81 -27.06 2.93
CA ASP A 7 -15.59 -26.27 2.96
C ASP A 7 -15.94 -24.91 3.55
N SER A 8 -15.99 -24.83 4.88
CA SER A 8 -15.94 -23.57 5.61
C SER A 8 -14.56 -22.99 5.35
N THR A 9 -14.45 -22.13 4.33
CA THR A 9 -13.26 -21.33 4.08
C THR A 9 -12.93 -20.60 5.38
N PRO A 10 -11.77 -20.86 6.02
CA PRO A 10 -11.47 -20.26 7.29
C PRO A 10 -11.49 -18.75 7.12
N PHE A 11 -12.23 -18.10 8.00
CA PHE A 11 -12.34 -16.66 8.05
C PHE A 11 -11.00 -16.08 8.55
N THR A 12 -10.07 -15.80 7.64
CA THR A 12 -8.74 -15.30 8.00
C THR A 12 -8.77 -13.79 8.18
N ILE A 13 -8.81 -13.34 9.44
CA ILE A 13 -8.49 -11.95 9.79
C ILE A 13 -6.99 -11.77 9.59
N GLY A 14 -6.61 -11.05 8.54
CA GLY A 14 -5.23 -10.74 8.26
C GLY A 14 -5.08 -9.71 7.15
N LEU A 15 -4.11 -8.80 7.34
CA LEU A 15 -3.74 -7.78 6.35
C LEU A 15 -3.21 -8.37 5.03
N GLY A 16 -2.67 -9.60 5.06
CA GLY A 16 -2.10 -10.24 3.88
C GLY A 16 -1.00 -9.36 3.26
N TRP A 17 -1.15 -9.02 1.99
CA TRP A 17 -0.17 -8.21 1.25
C TRP A 17 -0.18 -6.73 1.66
N TRP A 18 -1.25 -6.25 2.31
CA TRP A 18 -1.35 -4.87 2.80
C TRP A 18 -0.35 -4.55 3.92
N ASN A 19 0.22 -5.57 4.58
CA ASN A 19 1.33 -5.36 5.52
C ASN A 19 2.51 -4.64 4.85
N ILE A 20 2.82 -4.97 3.59
CA ILE A 20 3.92 -4.33 2.85
C ILE A 20 3.66 -2.83 2.72
N TYR A 21 2.42 -2.44 2.43
CA TYR A 21 2.02 -1.04 2.33
C TYR A 21 2.28 -0.29 3.64
N PHE A 22 1.75 -0.77 4.76
CA PHE A 22 1.90 -0.07 6.04
C PHE A 22 3.36 -0.07 6.53
N ILE A 23 4.10 -1.16 6.38
CA ILE A 23 5.52 -1.23 6.75
C ILE A 23 6.35 -0.26 5.90
N ALA A 24 6.10 -0.21 4.58
CA ALA A 24 6.76 0.74 3.70
C ALA A 24 6.44 2.18 4.13
N LYS A 25 5.19 2.47 4.47
CA LYS A 25 4.76 3.78 4.95
C LYS A 25 5.47 4.20 6.23
N ILE A 26 5.50 3.31 7.23
CA ILE A 26 6.20 3.53 8.49
C ILE A 26 7.70 3.76 8.23
N ALA A 27 8.32 2.96 7.35
CA ALA A 27 9.72 3.13 6.99
C ALA A 27 10.00 4.47 6.30
N LEU A 28 9.09 4.96 5.45
CA LEU A 28 9.19 6.28 4.80
C LEU A 28 9.01 7.42 5.81
N TYR A 29 8.08 7.27 6.76
CA TYR A 29 7.86 8.22 7.86
C TYR A 29 9.11 8.34 8.74
N PHE A 30 9.71 7.23 9.15
CA PHE A 30 10.96 7.25 9.93
C PHE A 30 12.15 7.87 9.18
N GLN A 31 12.13 7.85 7.84
CA GLN A 31 13.13 8.53 7.01
C GLN A 31 12.81 10.03 6.80
N GLY A 32 11.66 10.52 7.28
CA GLY A 32 11.21 11.89 7.07
C GLY A 32 10.77 12.18 5.63
N ILE A 33 10.46 11.15 4.83
CA ILE A 33 10.08 11.29 3.42
C ILE A 33 8.60 11.63 3.27
N ILE A 34 7.77 11.19 4.21
CA ILE A 34 6.33 11.45 4.26
C ILE A 34 5.94 11.79 5.70
N ASP A 35 4.80 12.45 5.86
CA ASP A 35 4.11 12.53 7.14
C ASP A 35 3.30 11.25 7.42
N PHE A 36 2.77 11.14 8.63
CA PHE A 36 1.93 10.00 9.00
C PHE A 36 0.73 10.49 9.80
N HIS A 37 -0.46 10.47 9.19
CA HIS A 37 -1.71 10.82 9.86
C HIS A 37 -2.35 9.55 10.45
N PRO A 38 -2.30 9.33 11.78
CA PRO A 38 -2.65 8.03 12.36
C PRO A 38 -4.14 7.69 12.17
N MET A 39 -5.03 8.67 12.28
CA MET A 39 -6.48 8.44 12.25
C MET A 39 -6.93 7.80 10.93
N GLU A 40 -6.48 8.37 9.82
CA GLU A 40 -6.80 7.94 8.45
C GLU A 40 -6.17 6.59 8.13
N ASN A 41 -4.93 6.38 8.60
CA ASN A 41 -4.24 5.11 8.47
C ASN A 41 -4.94 3.99 9.27
N PHE A 42 -5.38 4.27 10.50
CA PHE A 42 -6.17 3.34 11.30
C PHE A 42 -7.56 3.08 10.70
N ALA A 43 -8.22 4.09 10.12
CA ALA A 43 -9.48 3.90 9.42
C ALA A 43 -9.33 2.93 8.24
N LEU A 44 -8.29 3.11 7.42
CA LEU A 44 -7.98 2.19 6.33
C LEU A 44 -7.63 0.79 6.84
N LEU A 45 -6.83 0.70 7.91
CA LEU A 45 -6.46 -0.55 8.57
C LEU A 45 -7.71 -1.34 9.01
N ILE A 46 -8.59 -0.70 9.77
CA ILE A 46 -9.85 -1.30 10.25
C ILE A 46 -10.70 -1.76 9.07
N PHE A 47 -10.81 -0.93 8.02
CA PHE A 47 -11.58 -1.27 6.82
C PHE A 47 -11.06 -2.52 6.10
N ILE A 48 -9.73 -2.73 6.07
CA ILE A 48 -9.12 -3.95 5.52
C ILE A 48 -9.41 -5.18 6.41
N LEU A 49 -9.34 -5.00 7.74
CA LEU A 49 -9.57 -6.07 8.71
C LEU A 49 -11.04 -6.51 8.79
N LEU A 50 -11.98 -5.69 8.30
CA LEU A 50 -13.41 -6.00 8.36
C LEU A 50 -13.73 -7.35 7.69
N PRO A 51 -14.49 -8.22 8.37
CA PRO A 51 -14.84 -9.53 7.85
C PRO A 51 -15.86 -9.47 6.71
N ILE A 52 -15.47 -9.91 5.51
CA ILE A 52 -16.39 -10.00 4.36
C ILE A 52 -16.46 -11.45 3.86
N SER A 53 -17.64 -12.07 4.03
CA SER A 53 -17.88 -13.47 3.62
C SER A 53 -18.13 -13.63 2.12
N MET A 54 -18.62 -12.60 1.43
CA MET A 54 -18.94 -12.66 0.00
C MET A 54 -17.71 -12.38 -0.86
N LYS A 55 -17.39 -13.31 -1.78
CA LYS A 55 -16.22 -13.19 -2.68
C LYS A 55 -16.26 -11.93 -3.57
N SER A 56 -17.42 -11.60 -4.15
CA SER A 56 -17.59 -10.41 -5.00
C SER A 56 -17.35 -9.12 -4.21
N LEU A 57 -17.94 -9.00 -3.03
CA LEU A 57 -17.78 -7.85 -2.15
C LEU A 57 -16.33 -7.73 -1.65
N ASN A 58 -15.64 -8.85 -1.43
CA ASN A 58 -14.23 -8.87 -1.09
C ASN A 58 -13.34 -8.32 -2.22
N THR A 59 -13.61 -8.68 -3.48
CA THR A 59 -12.90 -8.12 -4.64
C THR A 59 -13.12 -6.61 -4.75
N VAL A 60 -14.38 -6.16 -4.63
CA VAL A 60 -14.71 -4.73 -4.66
C VAL A 60 -14.00 -4.00 -3.53
N ARG A 61 -13.99 -4.56 -2.31
CA ARG A 61 -13.24 -4.00 -1.19
C ARG A 61 -11.77 -3.82 -1.56
N HIS A 62 -11.10 -4.81 -2.15
CA HIS A 62 -9.69 -4.67 -2.50
C HIS A 62 -9.42 -3.57 -3.54
N ILE A 63 -10.35 -3.36 -4.48
CA ILE A 63 -10.26 -2.23 -5.42
C ILE A 63 -10.41 -0.90 -4.65
N VAL A 64 -11.40 -0.79 -3.77
CA VAL A 64 -11.62 0.40 -2.94
C VAL A 64 -10.41 0.68 -2.05
N VAL A 65 -9.87 -0.35 -1.38
CA VAL A 65 -8.67 -0.25 -0.55
C VAL A 65 -7.48 0.18 -1.39
N PHE A 66 -7.31 -0.33 -2.60
CA PHE A 66 -6.22 0.09 -3.48
C PHE A 66 -6.29 1.58 -3.83
N VAL A 67 -7.46 2.05 -4.23
CA VAL A 67 -7.67 3.48 -4.51
C VAL A 67 -7.45 4.32 -3.25
N ALA A 68 -8.03 3.90 -2.12
CA ALA A 68 -7.90 4.61 -0.85
C ALA A 68 -6.45 4.62 -0.33
N ALA A 69 -5.72 3.52 -0.46
CA ALA A 69 -4.31 3.42 -0.05
C ALA A 69 -3.41 4.31 -0.91
N ALA A 70 -3.64 4.36 -2.23
CA ALA A 70 -2.93 5.25 -3.13
C ALA A 70 -3.22 6.73 -2.81
N TRP A 71 -4.49 7.07 -2.59
CA TRP A 71 -4.90 8.40 -2.18
C TRP A 71 -4.28 8.80 -0.83
N LEU A 72 -4.34 7.91 0.15
CA LEU A 72 -3.80 8.17 1.48
C LEU A 72 -2.28 8.28 1.48
N LEU A 73 -1.59 7.53 0.61
CA LEU A 73 -0.15 7.69 0.43
C LEU A 73 0.17 9.05 -0.19
N HIS A 74 -0.61 9.50 -1.17
CA HIS A 74 -0.47 10.84 -1.74
C HIS A 74 -0.73 11.93 -0.70
N TYR A 75 -1.77 11.77 0.12
CA TYR A 75 -2.14 12.68 1.21
C TYR A 75 -1.04 12.82 2.27
N ASP A 76 -0.42 11.70 2.65
CA ASP A 76 0.69 11.68 3.60
C ASP A 76 2.01 12.16 2.98
N SER A 77 2.11 12.23 1.66
CA SER A 77 3.34 12.65 0.96
C SER A 77 3.36 14.16 0.70
N TYR A 78 4.56 14.71 0.55
CA TYR A 78 4.77 16.10 0.10
C TYR A 78 4.54 16.31 -1.42
N LEU A 79 3.74 15.44 -2.05
CA LEU A 79 3.49 15.50 -3.48
C LEU A 79 2.58 16.69 -3.83
N PRO A 80 2.76 17.30 -5.01
CA PRO A 80 1.89 18.39 -5.43
C PRO A 80 0.44 17.90 -5.61
N PRO A 81 -0.57 18.72 -5.28
CA PRO A 81 -1.97 18.36 -5.49
C PRO A 81 -2.23 17.91 -6.93
N LEU A 82 -3.07 16.88 -7.10
CA LEU A 82 -3.37 16.31 -8.42
C LEU A 82 -3.96 17.33 -9.40
N ASP A 83 -4.68 18.35 -8.92
CA ASP A 83 -5.19 19.44 -9.76
C ASP A 83 -4.07 20.22 -10.46
N ARG A 84 -2.93 20.40 -9.77
CA ARG A 84 -1.76 21.05 -10.38
C ARG A 84 -1.13 20.17 -11.45
N LEU A 85 -1.04 18.87 -11.19
CA LEU A 85 -0.55 17.90 -12.17
C LEU A 85 -1.44 17.88 -13.42
N TRP A 86 -2.76 17.95 -13.24
CA TRP A 86 -3.71 17.97 -14.35
C TRP A 86 -3.60 19.27 -15.17
N ALA A 87 -3.50 20.41 -14.49
CA ALA A 87 -3.29 21.71 -15.14
C ALA A 87 -1.98 21.77 -15.95
N GLN A 88 -0.95 21.04 -15.52
CA GLN A 88 0.37 20.98 -16.17
C GLN A 88 0.54 19.76 -17.09
N ALA A 89 -0.46 18.87 -17.19
CA ALA A 89 -0.37 17.63 -17.95
C ALA A 89 -0.09 17.89 -19.44
N GLY A 90 -0.69 18.93 -20.01
CA GLY A 90 -0.44 19.34 -21.40
C GLY A 90 1.02 19.74 -21.66
N GLN A 91 1.72 20.29 -20.66
CA GLN A 91 3.14 20.63 -20.75
C GLN A 91 4.03 19.38 -20.61
N LEU A 92 3.65 18.45 -19.71
CA LEU A 92 4.36 17.19 -19.52
C LEU A 92 4.35 16.32 -20.79
N MET A 93 3.26 16.37 -21.56
CA MET A 93 3.14 15.65 -22.84
C MET A 93 4.06 16.21 -23.95
N GLN A 94 4.63 17.40 -23.77
CA GLN A 94 5.58 18.00 -24.71
C GLN A 94 7.03 17.64 -24.39
N PHE A 95 7.30 17.00 -23.25
CA PHE A 95 8.65 16.58 -22.88
C PHE A 95 9.06 15.29 -23.59
N GLU A 96 10.34 15.23 -23.95
CA GLU A 96 10.96 14.01 -24.44
C GLU A 96 10.94 12.91 -23.38
N LEU A 97 10.71 11.67 -23.81
CA LEU A 97 10.64 10.51 -22.92
C LEU A 97 11.93 10.33 -22.10
N SER A 98 13.09 10.64 -22.70
CA SER A 98 14.39 10.58 -22.03
C SER A 98 14.47 11.51 -20.82
N TYR A 99 13.94 12.72 -20.94
CA TYR A 99 13.88 13.70 -19.86
C TYR A 99 12.91 13.26 -18.76
N LEU A 100 11.75 12.71 -19.12
CA LEU A 100 10.81 12.17 -18.13
C LEU A 100 11.43 11.03 -17.31
N VAL A 101 12.21 10.15 -17.95
CA VAL A 101 12.96 9.08 -17.25
C VAL A 101 14.05 9.65 -16.36
N GLU A 102 14.80 10.65 -16.82
CA GLU A 102 15.80 11.33 -16.00
C GLU A 102 15.17 11.98 -14.76
N LEU A 103 14.03 12.66 -14.94
CA LEU A 103 13.29 13.28 -13.86
C LEU A 103 12.80 12.24 -12.86
N LEU A 104 12.22 11.13 -13.33
CA LEU A 104 11.79 10.02 -12.48
C LEU A 104 12.97 9.44 -11.67
N GLY A 105 14.15 9.30 -12.27
CA GLY A 105 15.36 8.83 -11.60
C GLY A 105 15.88 9.77 -10.50
N ARG A 106 15.54 11.07 -10.55
CA ARG A 106 15.86 12.02 -9.46
C ARG A 106 14.93 11.85 -8.26
N PHE A 107 13.68 11.44 -8.48
CA PHE A 107 12.73 11.16 -7.42
C PHE A 107 12.91 9.74 -6.84
N LEU A 108 13.08 8.73 -7.70
CA LEU A 108 13.35 7.35 -7.29
C LEU A 108 14.85 7.09 -7.33
N SER A 109 15.52 7.31 -6.19
CA SER A 109 16.92 6.93 -6.04
C SER A 109 17.08 5.40 -6.11
N PHE A 110 18.21 4.95 -6.64
CA PHE A 110 18.56 3.52 -6.64
C PHE A 110 18.56 2.92 -5.23
N ARG A 111 18.94 3.71 -4.22
CA ARG A 111 18.88 3.33 -2.81
C ARG A 111 17.44 3.09 -2.33
N ALA A 112 16.49 3.91 -2.75
CA ALA A 112 15.08 3.73 -2.40
C ALA A 112 14.52 2.43 -3.02
N ILE A 113 14.88 2.13 -4.27
CA ILE A 113 14.48 0.88 -4.95
C ILE A 113 15.04 -0.33 -4.21
N LEU A 114 16.34 -0.32 -3.88
CA LEU A 114 16.96 -1.38 -3.09
C LEU A 114 16.34 -1.52 -1.70
N GLY A 115 16.04 -0.41 -1.04
CA GLY A 115 15.36 -0.38 0.26
C GLY A 115 13.98 -1.01 0.20
N LEU A 116 13.19 -0.68 -0.82
CA LEU A 116 11.87 -1.28 -1.06
C LEU A 116 11.99 -2.80 -1.32
N LEU A 117 12.95 -3.21 -2.15
CA LEU A 117 13.18 -4.63 -2.45
C LEU A 117 13.63 -5.41 -1.21
N ALA A 118 14.54 -4.83 -0.41
CA ALA A 118 14.98 -5.39 0.87
C ALA A 118 13.82 -5.49 1.87
N LEU A 119 12.96 -4.48 1.95
CA LEU A 119 11.76 -4.48 2.80
C LEU A 119 10.76 -5.56 2.38
N CYS A 120 10.49 -5.69 1.08
CA CYS A 120 9.64 -6.76 0.55
C CYS A 120 10.22 -8.15 0.84
N GLY A 121 11.53 -8.33 0.66
CA GLY A 121 12.23 -9.58 0.97
C GLY A 121 12.21 -9.92 2.46
N ALA A 122 12.52 -8.94 3.31
CA ALA A 122 12.47 -9.06 4.76
C ALA A 122 11.06 -9.40 5.24
N TYR A 123 10.04 -8.73 4.71
CA TYR A 123 8.64 -9.05 4.97
C TYR A 123 8.31 -10.49 4.56
N PHE A 124 8.68 -10.90 3.34
CA PHE A 124 8.40 -12.25 2.86
C PHE A 124 9.02 -13.33 3.77
N ILE A 125 10.28 -13.14 4.19
CA ILE A 125 10.97 -14.04 5.11
C ILE A 125 10.29 -14.03 6.47
N LEU A 126 10.07 -12.85 7.07
CA LEU A 126 9.52 -12.70 8.41
C LEU A 126 8.08 -13.21 8.51
N SER A 127 7.28 -13.04 7.46
CA SER A 127 5.90 -13.53 7.39
C SER A 127 5.79 -15.06 7.48
N LYS A 128 6.88 -15.79 7.24
CA LYS A 128 6.94 -17.25 7.47
C LYS A 128 7.12 -17.63 8.94
N PHE A 129 7.69 -16.74 9.75
CA PHE A 129 8.03 -17.01 11.15
C PHE A 129 7.08 -16.35 12.15
N VAL A 130 6.56 -15.16 11.83
CA VAL A 130 5.73 -14.36 12.75
C VAL A 130 4.54 -13.75 12.01
N ARG A 131 3.39 -13.59 12.70
CA ARG A 131 2.26 -12.80 12.18
C ARG A 131 2.60 -11.32 12.18
N VAL A 132 3.16 -10.83 11.08
CA VAL A 132 3.58 -9.43 10.91
C VAL A 132 2.44 -8.44 11.12
N SER A 133 1.21 -8.84 10.84
CA SER A 133 0.00 -8.04 11.07
C SER A 133 -0.13 -7.49 12.50
N VAL A 134 0.45 -8.16 13.50
CA VAL A 134 0.40 -7.69 14.91
C VAL A 134 1.21 -6.41 15.08
N PHE A 135 2.39 -6.32 14.47
CA PHE A 135 3.27 -5.15 14.60
C PHE A 135 2.69 -3.93 13.87
N VAL A 136 2.05 -4.15 12.72
CA VAL A 136 1.39 -3.07 11.95
C VAL A 136 0.23 -2.45 12.72
N VAL A 137 -0.47 -3.22 13.54
CA VAL A 137 -1.60 -2.71 14.35
C VAL A 137 -1.13 -1.91 15.56
N ILE A 138 0.07 -2.21 16.09
CA ILE A 138 0.61 -1.57 17.31
C ILE A 138 1.39 -0.28 16.98
N ALA A 139 2.05 -0.24 15.82
CA ALA A 139 2.86 0.90 15.37
C ALA A 139 2.00 2.12 15.03
#